data_AF-T1CQV5-F1
#
_entry.id   AF-T1CQV5-F1
#
_cell.length_a   1.000
_cell.length_b   1.000
_cell.length_c   1.000
_cell.angle_alpha   90.00
_cell.angle_beta   90.00
_cell.angle_gamma   90.00
#
_symmetry.space_group_name_H-M   'P 1'
#
loop_
_entity.id
_entity.type
_entity.pdbx_description
1 polymer ?
#
loop_
_entity_poly.entity_id
_entity_poly.type
_entity_poly.pdbx_seq_one_letter_code
_entity_poly.pdbx_strand_id
1 'polypeptide(L)'
;MNTRFAGVSASILDAIGDTPLLEIEGIYAKLEFLNPSGSIKARIAKYMIARAEREGLLKPGGTIVEATSGNTGNALAMVAAVKGYRMLVVMPEGLSSERVAISRAYGAEVLFCGRFHVDDALAKARELGRQPGHFCPRQFDSEWNVEENRLVLGPEILAQLPAWPRAGRAGGRRRHRWHPDRRRPGISCGQSCNTSIRHGTRGIVHAVVRRNRPAPDRRHLGWIRAGHFPASCQHGR
;
A
#
# COMPACT_ATOMS: atom_id res chain seq x y z
N MET A 1 16.54 -18.54 4.32
CA MET A 1 15.32 -17.76 4.02
C MET A 1 14.25 -18.76 3.64
N ASN A 2 13.16 -18.88 4.41
CA ASN A 2 11.99 -19.64 3.96
C ASN A 2 11.24 -18.74 2.98
N THR A 3 11.51 -18.90 1.68
CA THR A 3 10.59 -18.43 0.64
C THR A 3 9.28 -19.20 0.80
N ARG A 4 8.12 -18.54 1.00
CA ARG A 4 6.84 -19.28 1.10
C ARG A 4 6.53 -20.01 -0.21
N PHE A 5 7.13 -19.59 -1.32
CA PHE A 5 7.08 -20.25 -2.64
C PHE A 5 8.17 -21.31 -2.77
N ALA A 6 8.02 -22.44 -2.08
CA ALA A 6 8.88 -23.62 -2.30
C ALA A 6 8.24 -24.62 -3.29
N GLY A 7 7.09 -24.29 -3.89
CA GLY A 7 6.34 -25.19 -4.78
C GLY A 7 5.42 -24.45 -5.75
N VAL A 8 4.61 -25.20 -6.50
CA VAL A 8 3.65 -24.67 -7.48
C VAL A 8 2.45 -24.04 -6.76
N SER A 9 2.16 -22.77 -7.04
CA SER A 9 0.97 -22.07 -6.54
C SER A 9 -0.30 -22.62 -7.16
N ALA A 10 -1.35 -22.83 -6.36
CA ALA A 10 -2.64 -23.31 -6.84
C ALA A 10 -3.54 -22.17 -7.36
N SER A 11 -3.27 -20.95 -6.90
CA SER A 11 -4.00 -19.74 -7.31
C SER A 11 -3.04 -18.57 -7.51
N ILE A 12 -3.44 -17.63 -8.38
CA ILE A 12 -2.77 -16.33 -8.49
C ILE A 12 -2.77 -15.55 -7.16
N LEU A 13 -3.75 -15.81 -6.28
CA LEU A 13 -3.78 -15.21 -4.95
C LEU A 13 -2.64 -15.68 -4.06
N ASP A 14 -2.10 -16.88 -4.29
CA ASP A 14 -0.97 -17.39 -3.52
C ASP A 14 0.28 -16.56 -3.80
N ALA A 15 0.45 -16.06 -5.03
CA ALA A 15 1.54 -15.19 -5.45
C ALA A 15 1.49 -13.75 -4.87
N ILE A 16 0.49 -13.43 -4.04
CA ILE A 16 0.43 -12.14 -3.34
C ILE A 16 1.32 -12.17 -2.10
N GLY A 17 2.29 -11.26 -2.04
CA GLY A 17 3.25 -11.15 -0.95
C GLY A 17 4.63 -11.68 -1.30
N ASP A 18 5.50 -11.79 -0.28
CA ASP A 18 6.91 -12.19 -0.41
C ASP A 18 7.67 -11.49 -1.55
N THR A 19 7.36 -10.22 -1.77
CA THR A 19 7.97 -9.44 -2.84
C THR A 19 9.45 -9.21 -2.53
N PRO A 20 10.30 -8.98 -3.54
CA PRO A 20 11.72 -8.69 -3.31
C PRO A 20 11.96 -7.44 -2.47
N LEU A 21 13.02 -7.48 -1.66
CA LEU A 21 13.61 -6.31 -1.01
C LEU A 21 14.98 -6.05 -1.65
N LEU A 22 15.08 -4.97 -2.40
CA LEU A 22 16.28 -4.61 -3.17
C LEU A 22 17.13 -3.59 -2.40
N GLU A 23 18.43 -3.84 -2.22
CA GLU A 23 19.37 -2.81 -1.74
C GLU A 23 19.90 -1.99 -2.92
N ILE A 24 19.76 -0.67 -2.84
CA ILE A 24 20.30 0.31 -3.78
C ILE A 24 21.15 1.28 -2.95
N GLU A 25 22.47 1.16 -3.03
CA GLU A 25 23.41 2.06 -2.34
C GLU A 25 23.15 2.23 -0.83
N GLY A 26 22.74 1.15 -0.14
CA GLY A 26 22.42 1.18 1.29
C GLY A 26 21.00 1.66 1.64
N ILE A 27 20.15 1.87 0.63
CA ILE A 27 18.71 2.08 0.75
C ILE A 27 18.00 0.79 0.35
N TYR A 28 17.09 0.29 1.20
CA TYR A 28 16.26 -0.86 0.84
C TYR A 28 14.93 -0.42 0.22
N ALA A 29 14.55 -1.05 -0.89
CA ALA A 29 13.31 -0.81 -1.62
C ALA A 29 12.48 -2.11 -1.70
N LYS A 30 11.28 -2.08 -1.11
CA LYS A 30 10.33 -3.18 -1.17
C LYS A 30 9.51 -3.12 -2.47
N LEU A 31 9.63 -4.11 -3.34
CA LEU A 31 9.13 -4.05 -4.72
C LEU A 31 7.68 -4.51 -4.86
N GLU A 32 6.75 -3.79 -4.22
CA GLU A 32 5.32 -4.17 -4.16
C GLU A 32 4.56 -4.10 -5.49
N PHE A 33 5.13 -3.49 -6.53
CA PHE A 33 4.55 -3.52 -7.87
C PHE A 33 4.62 -4.92 -8.53
N LEU A 34 5.42 -5.84 -7.97
CA LEU A 34 5.53 -7.23 -8.43
C LEU A 34 4.42 -8.14 -7.91
N ASN A 35 3.51 -7.64 -7.06
CA ASN A 35 2.29 -8.39 -6.76
C ASN A 35 1.46 -8.58 -8.04
N PRO A 36 0.69 -9.67 -8.17
CA PRO A 36 -0.10 -9.96 -9.38
C PRO A 36 -1.07 -8.87 -9.84
N SER A 37 -1.57 -8.05 -8.90
CA SER A 37 -2.44 -6.91 -9.26
C SER A 37 -1.66 -5.69 -9.79
N GLY A 38 -0.32 -5.76 -9.82
CA GLY A 38 0.58 -4.67 -10.18
C GLY A 38 0.86 -3.68 -9.04
N SER A 39 0.42 -3.96 -7.80
CA SER A 39 0.59 -3.02 -6.68
C SER A 39 0.49 -3.66 -5.29
N ILE A 40 0.90 -2.89 -4.27
CA ILE A 40 0.74 -3.24 -2.85
C ILE A 40 -0.70 -3.54 -2.45
N LYS A 41 -1.70 -3.04 -3.19
CA LYS A 41 -3.11 -3.20 -2.84
C LYS A 41 -3.60 -4.64 -2.96
N ALA A 42 -2.87 -5.51 -3.66
CA ALA A 42 -3.12 -6.96 -3.64
C ALA A 42 -3.20 -7.52 -2.22
N ARG A 43 -2.29 -7.06 -1.34
CA ARG A 43 -2.18 -7.55 0.04
C ARG A 43 -3.45 -7.28 0.84
N ILE A 44 -3.85 -6.01 0.89
CA ILE A 44 -5.02 -5.60 1.66
C ILE A 44 -6.30 -6.18 1.06
N ALA A 45 -6.39 -6.30 -0.26
CA ALA A 45 -7.55 -6.92 -0.92
C ALA A 45 -7.70 -8.39 -0.50
N LYS A 46 -6.62 -9.19 -0.62
CA LYS A 46 -6.61 -10.59 -0.18
C LYS A 46 -6.95 -10.69 1.31
N TYR A 47 -6.34 -9.85 2.15
CA TYR A 47 -6.52 -9.89 3.59
C TYR A 47 -7.95 -9.54 4.03
N MET A 48 -8.50 -8.42 3.53
CA MET A 48 -9.84 -7.96 3.91
C MET A 48 -10.92 -8.92 3.44
N ILE A 49 -10.82 -9.46 2.21
CA ILE A 49 -11.80 -10.42 1.70
C ILE A 49 -11.73 -11.74 2.47
N ALA A 50 -10.52 -12.29 2.70
CA ALA A 50 -10.37 -13.50 3.51
C ALA A 50 -10.88 -13.31 4.94
N ARG A 51 -10.74 -12.11 5.52
CA ARG A 51 -11.27 -11.79 6.84
C ARG A 51 -12.80 -11.67 6.82
N ALA A 52 -13.37 -11.00 5.83
CA ALA A 52 -14.83 -10.89 5.65
C ALA A 52 -15.50 -12.26 5.47
N GLU A 53 -14.86 -13.18 4.75
CA GLU A 53 -15.28 -14.57 4.62
C GLU A 53 -15.33 -15.27 6.00
N ARG A 54 -14.23 -15.20 6.76
CA ARG A 54 -14.15 -15.82 8.10
C ARG A 54 -15.14 -15.24 9.10
N GLU A 55 -15.38 -13.94 9.03
CA GLU A 55 -16.32 -13.25 9.92
C GLU A 55 -17.79 -13.36 9.43
N GLY A 56 -18.03 -14.03 8.29
CA GLY A 56 -19.38 -14.23 7.74
C GLY A 56 -20.02 -12.96 7.16
N LEU A 57 -19.24 -11.88 6.98
CA LEU A 57 -19.70 -10.62 6.41
C LEU A 57 -19.87 -10.69 4.90
N LEU A 58 -19.11 -11.57 4.23
CA LEU A 58 -19.20 -11.83 2.81
C LEU A 58 -19.49 -13.31 2.56
N LYS A 59 -20.66 -13.58 1.98
CA LYS A 59 -21.12 -14.94 1.64
C LYS A 59 -20.71 -15.30 0.20
N PRO A 60 -20.54 -16.59 -0.14
CA PRO A 60 -20.27 -17.04 -1.51
C PRO A 60 -21.21 -16.40 -2.53
N GLY A 61 -20.67 -15.92 -3.66
CA GLY A 61 -21.44 -15.21 -4.69
C GLY A 61 -21.88 -13.78 -4.33
N GLY A 62 -21.52 -13.27 -3.14
CA GLY A 62 -21.81 -11.89 -2.72
C GLY A 62 -21.15 -10.81 -3.58
N THR A 63 -21.51 -9.56 -3.31
CA THR A 63 -21.00 -8.39 -4.03
C THR A 63 -20.02 -7.60 -3.17
N ILE A 64 -18.83 -7.32 -3.71
CA ILE A 64 -17.88 -6.40 -3.11
C ILE A 64 -18.09 -5.02 -3.73
N VAL A 65 -18.19 -3.98 -2.91
CA VAL A 65 -18.34 -2.59 -3.37
C VAL A 65 -17.23 -1.74 -2.77
N GLU A 66 -16.46 -1.04 -3.59
CA GLU A 66 -15.41 -0.14 -3.09
C GLU A 66 -15.33 1.13 -3.94
N ALA A 67 -15.20 2.27 -3.25
CA ALA A 67 -14.95 3.55 -3.90
C ALA A 67 -13.46 3.71 -4.20
N THR A 68 -13.09 3.62 -5.47
CA THR A 68 -11.70 3.75 -5.88
C THR A 68 -11.57 3.87 -7.39
N SER A 69 -10.65 4.70 -7.84
CA SER A 69 -10.28 4.81 -9.25
C SER A 69 -8.95 4.16 -9.58
N GLY A 70 -8.37 3.38 -8.65
CA GLY A 70 -6.97 2.97 -8.74
C GLY A 70 -6.70 1.55 -8.30
N ASN A 71 -5.49 1.37 -7.78
CA ASN A 71 -4.91 0.07 -7.46
C ASN A 71 -5.79 -0.82 -6.56
N THR A 72 -6.56 -0.23 -5.64
CA THR A 72 -7.43 -1.01 -4.75
C THR A 72 -8.59 -1.65 -5.52
N GLY A 73 -9.16 -0.95 -6.50
CA GLY A 73 -10.25 -1.50 -7.33
C GLY A 73 -9.76 -2.65 -8.17
N ASN A 74 -8.60 -2.48 -8.83
CA ASN A 74 -7.96 -3.54 -9.61
C ASN A 74 -7.61 -4.77 -8.75
N ALA A 75 -7.07 -4.55 -7.55
CA ALA A 75 -6.73 -5.64 -6.63
C ALA A 75 -7.97 -6.38 -6.12
N LEU A 76 -9.03 -5.66 -5.73
CA LEU A 76 -10.30 -6.27 -5.31
C LEU A 76 -10.99 -6.99 -6.46
N ALA A 77 -10.99 -6.43 -7.67
CA ALA A 77 -11.54 -7.08 -8.86
C ALA A 77 -10.83 -8.40 -9.17
N MET A 78 -9.50 -8.44 -9.12
CA MET A 78 -8.73 -9.67 -9.29
C MET A 78 -9.09 -10.72 -8.20
N VAL A 79 -9.18 -10.29 -6.94
CA VAL A 79 -9.56 -11.19 -5.83
C VAL A 79 -11.00 -11.70 -5.99
N ALA A 80 -11.92 -10.83 -6.39
CA ALA A 80 -13.33 -11.17 -6.64
C ALA A 80 -13.47 -12.18 -7.77
N ALA A 81 -12.76 -11.98 -8.89
CA ALA A 81 -12.77 -12.88 -10.04
C ALA A 81 -12.33 -14.30 -9.65
N VAL A 82 -11.25 -14.43 -8.88
CA VAL A 82 -10.75 -15.74 -8.44
C VAL A 82 -11.70 -16.41 -7.44
N LYS A 83 -12.32 -15.64 -6.55
CA LYS A 83 -13.18 -16.17 -5.48
C LYS A 83 -14.67 -16.31 -5.86
N GLY A 84 -15.04 -15.88 -7.07
CA GLY A 84 -16.43 -15.96 -7.55
C GLY A 84 -17.36 -14.91 -6.91
N TYR A 85 -16.85 -13.72 -6.61
CA TYR A 85 -17.65 -12.59 -6.15
C TYR A 85 -17.97 -11.62 -7.29
N ARG A 86 -19.10 -10.93 -7.17
CA ARG A 86 -19.35 -9.74 -7.99
C ARG A 86 -18.52 -8.58 -7.44
N MET A 87 -17.99 -7.75 -8.32
CA MET A 87 -17.24 -6.56 -7.94
C MET A 87 -17.88 -5.32 -8.56
N LEU A 88 -18.22 -4.35 -7.73
CA LEU A 88 -18.70 -3.04 -8.15
C LEU A 88 -17.71 -1.97 -7.71
N VAL A 89 -17.03 -1.35 -8.68
CA VAL A 89 -16.13 -0.23 -8.44
C VAL A 89 -16.93 1.07 -8.58
N VAL A 90 -16.94 1.87 -7.52
CA VAL A 90 -17.58 3.18 -7.51
C VAL A 90 -16.51 4.26 -7.70
N MET A 91 -16.67 5.14 -8.70
CA MET A 91 -15.68 6.19 -8.96
C MET A 91 -16.31 7.48 -9.51
N PRO A 92 -15.70 8.65 -9.31
CA PRO A 92 -16.15 9.89 -9.94
C PRO A 92 -16.08 9.86 -11.48
N GLU A 93 -16.89 10.68 -12.14
CA GLU A 93 -16.77 10.95 -13.58
C GLU A 93 -15.45 11.67 -13.91
N GLY A 94 -14.96 11.51 -15.16
CA GLY A 94 -13.81 12.25 -15.69
C GLY A 94 -12.43 11.66 -15.38
N LEU A 95 -12.37 10.43 -14.90
CA LEU A 95 -11.11 9.70 -14.67
C LEU A 95 -10.66 8.93 -15.93
N SER A 96 -9.36 8.65 -16.03
CA SER A 96 -8.78 8.07 -17.26
C SER A 96 -9.28 6.65 -17.55
N SER A 97 -9.42 6.33 -18.84
CA SER A 97 -10.02 5.09 -19.34
C SER A 97 -9.20 3.84 -18.99
N GLU A 98 -7.89 3.97 -18.84
CA GLU A 98 -6.97 2.85 -18.57
C GLU A 98 -7.28 2.18 -17.24
N ARG A 99 -7.67 2.96 -16.22
CA ARG A 99 -7.95 2.42 -14.88
C ARG A 99 -9.28 1.68 -14.82
N VAL A 100 -10.26 2.17 -15.58
CA VAL A 100 -11.54 1.50 -15.80
C VAL A 100 -11.33 0.18 -16.57
N ALA A 101 -10.45 0.20 -17.57
CA ALA A 101 -10.17 -0.97 -18.40
C ALA A 101 -9.63 -2.16 -17.60
N ILE A 102 -8.70 -1.94 -16.66
CA ILE A 102 -8.15 -3.04 -15.85
C ILE A 102 -9.21 -3.66 -14.94
N SER A 103 -10.00 -2.84 -14.24
CA SER A 103 -11.07 -3.36 -13.38
C SER A 103 -12.11 -4.16 -14.19
N ARG A 104 -12.51 -3.66 -15.36
CA ARG A 104 -13.43 -4.36 -16.28
C ARG A 104 -12.83 -5.64 -16.85
N ALA A 105 -11.53 -5.68 -17.14
CA ALA A 105 -10.86 -6.89 -17.62
C ALA A 105 -10.90 -8.03 -16.59
N TYR A 106 -10.93 -7.70 -15.30
CA TYR A 106 -11.18 -8.66 -14.22
C TYR A 106 -12.68 -8.93 -13.98
N GLY A 107 -13.59 -8.41 -14.81
CA GLY A 107 -15.03 -8.63 -14.70
C GLY A 107 -15.75 -7.72 -13.70
N ALA A 108 -15.11 -6.66 -13.20
CA ALA A 108 -15.79 -5.70 -12.33
C ALA A 108 -16.73 -4.78 -13.11
N GLU A 109 -17.89 -4.52 -12.52
CA GLU A 109 -18.79 -3.46 -12.92
C GLU A 109 -18.27 -2.11 -12.41
N VAL A 110 -18.55 -1.03 -13.15
CA VAL A 110 -18.10 0.32 -12.79
C VAL A 110 -19.30 1.25 -12.75
N LEU A 111 -19.54 1.82 -11.58
CA LEU A 111 -20.54 2.85 -11.35
C LEU A 111 -19.83 4.21 -11.27
N PHE A 112 -20.16 5.10 -12.20
CA PHE A 112 -19.74 6.49 -12.13
C PHE A 112 -20.71 7.29 -11.27
N CYS A 113 -20.19 8.12 -10.35
CA CYS A 113 -21.02 8.98 -9.51
C CYS A 113 -20.38 10.35 -9.27
N GLY A 114 -21.12 11.41 -9.63
CA GLY A 114 -20.71 12.80 -9.40
C GLY A 114 -19.50 13.22 -10.24
N ARG A 115 -19.28 14.53 -10.33
CA ARG A 115 -18.09 15.11 -10.95
C ARG A 115 -17.05 15.40 -9.88
N PHE A 116 -15.91 14.72 -9.92
CA PHE A 116 -14.70 15.02 -9.14
C PHE A 116 -14.75 14.96 -7.59
N HIS A 117 -15.88 14.62 -6.95
CA HIS A 117 -15.97 14.50 -5.49
C HIS A 117 -15.75 13.06 -5.03
N VAL A 118 -14.54 12.78 -4.52
CA VAL A 118 -14.19 11.45 -3.96
C VAL A 118 -15.09 11.08 -2.77
N ASP A 119 -15.51 12.07 -1.99
CA ASP A 119 -16.39 11.86 -0.83
C ASP A 119 -17.77 11.32 -1.23
N ASP A 120 -18.30 11.74 -2.38
CA ASP A 120 -19.58 11.25 -2.90
C ASP A 120 -19.46 9.77 -3.30
N ALA A 121 -18.35 9.40 -3.95
CA ALA A 121 -18.08 8.00 -4.28
C ALA A 121 -17.94 7.14 -3.03
N LEU A 122 -17.25 7.64 -2.00
CA LEU A 122 -17.12 6.97 -0.71
C LEU A 122 -18.48 6.79 -0.02
N ALA A 123 -19.29 7.84 0.02
CA ALA A 123 -20.64 7.79 0.57
C ALA A 123 -21.51 6.77 -0.18
N LYS A 124 -21.47 6.78 -1.52
CA LYS A 124 -22.23 5.84 -2.34
C LYS A 124 -21.77 4.40 -2.16
N ALA A 125 -20.48 4.13 -2.09
CA ALA A 125 -19.97 2.78 -1.81
C ALA A 125 -20.39 2.28 -0.42
N ARG A 126 -20.38 3.16 0.60
CA ARG A 126 -20.87 2.83 1.95
C ARG A 126 -22.37 2.54 1.96
N GLU A 127 -23.16 3.30 1.21
CA GLU A 127 -24.60 3.08 1.05
C GLU A 127 -24.88 1.71 0.41
N LEU A 128 -24.27 1.44 -0.75
CA LEU A 128 -24.40 0.16 -1.47
C LEU A 128 -23.88 -1.03 -0.64
N GLY A 129 -22.81 -0.82 0.12
CA GLY A 129 -22.24 -1.82 1.02
C GLY A 129 -23.14 -2.27 2.16
N ARG A 130 -24.24 -1.54 2.46
CA ARG A 130 -25.25 -1.93 3.45
C ARG A 130 -26.37 -2.79 2.86
N GLN A 131 -26.42 -2.94 1.55
CA GLN A 131 -27.43 -3.77 0.92
C GLN A 131 -27.24 -5.25 1.28
N PRO A 132 -28.31 -6.05 1.38
CA PRO A 132 -28.19 -7.48 1.62
C PRO A 132 -27.25 -8.15 0.61
N GLY A 133 -26.32 -8.98 1.11
CA GLY A 133 -25.34 -9.70 0.29
C GLY A 133 -24.19 -8.84 -0.26
N HIS A 134 -24.10 -7.57 0.14
CA HIS A 134 -23.00 -6.68 -0.22
C HIS A 134 -22.00 -6.54 0.92
N PHE A 135 -20.74 -6.29 0.58
CA PHE A 135 -19.66 -6.01 1.51
C PHE A 135 -18.84 -4.82 1.00
N CYS A 136 -18.64 -3.82 1.85
CA CYS A 136 -17.74 -2.71 1.56
C CYS A 136 -16.49 -2.78 2.45
N PRO A 137 -15.30 -3.04 1.87
CA PRO A 137 -14.05 -3.12 2.63
C PRO A 137 -13.68 -1.81 3.34
N ARG A 138 -14.02 -0.66 2.75
CA ARG A 138 -13.77 0.69 3.30
C ARG A 138 -12.29 0.90 3.61
N GLN A 139 -11.45 0.85 2.58
CA GLN A 139 -9.98 0.81 2.75
C GLN A 139 -9.39 1.96 3.60
N PHE A 140 -10.08 3.11 3.67
CA PHE A 140 -9.64 4.30 4.40
C PHE A 140 -10.06 4.28 5.88
N ASP A 141 -11.18 3.61 6.21
CA ASP A 141 -11.70 3.56 7.59
C ASP A 141 -11.37 2.24 8.29
N SER A 142 -11.02 1.21 7.52
CA SER A 142 -10.84 -0.14 8.05
C SER A 142 -9.45 -0.32 8.65
N GLU A 143 -9.41 -0.63 9.94
CA GLU A 143 -8.19 -1.02 10.66
C GLU A 143 -7.52 -2.26 10.04
N TRP A 144 -8.24 -3.06 9.23
CA TRP A 144 -7.68 -4.24 8.57
C TRP A 144 -6.59 -3.88 7.56
N ASN A 145 -6.60 -2.67 7.00
CA ASN A 145 -5.51 -2.15 6.17
C ASN A 145 -4.21 -2.03 6.98
N VAL A 146 -4.29 -1.42 8.17
CA VAL A 146 -3.15 -1.25 9.08
C VAL A 146 -2.72 -2.60 9.66
N GLU A 147 -3.69 -3.43 10.00
CA GLU A 147 -3.45 -4.74 10.59
C GLU A 147 -2.70 -5.69 9.65
N GLU A 148 -3.06 -5.76 8.36
CA GLU A 148 -2.33 -6.55 7.37
C GLU A 148 -0.86 -6.11 7.32
N ASN A 149 -0.61 -4.80 7.24
CA ASN A 149 0.74 -4.28 7.21
C ASN A 149 1.53 -4.63 8.48
N ARG A 150 0.87 -4.61 9.64
CA ARG A 150 1.47 -4.93 10.94
C ARG A 150 1.77 -6.42 11.09
N LEU A 151 0.88 -7.29 10.62
CA LEU A 151 0.96 -8.74 10.83
C LEU A 151 1.70 -9.48 9.72
N VAL A 152 1.75 -8.91 8.51
CA VAL A 152 2.27 -9.59 7.32
C VAL A 152 3.42 -8.81 6.72
N LEU A 153 3.17 -7.65 6.11
CA LEU A 153 4.20 -6.89 5.37
C LEU A 153 5.38 -6.49 6.26
N GLY A 154 5.11 -5.99 7.47
CA GLY A 154 6.14 -5.57 8.42
C GLY A 154 7.09 -6.71 8.79
N PRO A 155 6.59 -7.83 9.32
CA PRO A 155 7.40 -9.02 9.58
C PRO A 155 8.15 -9.55 8.35
N GLU A 156 7.53 -9.49 7.17
CA GLU A 156 8.17 -9.88 5.90
C GLU A 156 9.39 -9.00 5.58
N ILE A 157 9.26 -7.67 5.70
CA ILE A 157 10.38 -6.73 5.53
C ILE A 157 11.46 -7.01 6.58
N LEU A 158 11.09 -7.18 7.85
CA LEU A 158 12.05 -7.43 8.93
C LEU A 158 12.83 -8.73 8.74
N ALA A 159 12.19 -9.78 8.22
CA ALA A 159 12.83 -11.06 7.94
C ALA A 159 13.79 -11.00 6.72
N GLN A 160 13.55 -10.07 5.79
CA GLN A 160 14.39 -9.87 4.60
C GLN A 160 15.56 -8.91 4.84
N LEU A 161 15.42 -7.99 5.79
CA LEU A 161 16.52 -7.12 6.16
C LEU A 161 17.71 -7.94 6.68
N PRO A 162 18.95 -7.60 6.31
CA PRO A 162 20.10 -8.25 6.91
C PRO A 162 20.09 -8.01 8.42
N ALA A 163 20.66 -8.94 9.17
CA ALA A 163 20.79 -8.81 10.62
C ALA A 163 21.29 -7.40 10.96
N TRP A 164 20.44 -6.64 11.65
CA TRP A 164 20.85 -5.34 12.16
C TRP A 164 22.08 -5.58 13.03
N PRO A 165 23.21 -4.86 12.84
CA PRO A 165 24.31 -4.94 13.77
C PRO A 165 23.71 -4.63 15.13
N ARG A 166 23.56 -5.63 16.00
CA ARG A 166 23.24 -5.38 17.41
C ARG A 166 24.25 -4.33 17.80
N ALA A 167 23.76 -3.14 18.15
CA ALA A 167 24.62 -2.08 18.65
C ALA A 167 25.54 -2.78 19.63
N GLY A 168 26.83 -2.79 19.32
CA GLY A 168 27.83 -3.32 20.23
C GLY A 168 27.51 -2.71 21.58
N ARG A 169 27.70 -3.48 22.65
CA ARG A 169 27.64 -2.97 24.02
C ARG A 169 28.75 -1.91 24.19
N ALA A 170 28.64 -0.77 23.52
CA ALA A 170 29.32 0.45 23.87
C ALA A 170 28.54 0.96 25.08
N GLY A 171 29.20 0.92 26.24
CA GLY A 171 28.61 1.29 27.52
C GLY A 171 27.92 2.65 27.45
N GLY A 172 26.73 2.71 28.05
CA GLY A 172 25.95 3.95 28.15
C GLY A 172 24.46 3.66 28.19
N ARG A 173 23.93 3.39 29.39
CA ARG A 173 22.49 3.25 29.62
C ARG A 173 21.77 4.55 29.19
N ARG A 174 20.94 4.50 28.16
CA ARG A 174 19.69 5.28 28.10
C ARG A 174 18.59 4.41 27.51
N ARG A 175 17.84 3.74 28.41
CA ARG A 175 16.57 3.09 28.07
C ARG A 175 15.54 4.21 27.93
N HIS A 176 15.22 4.62 26.70
CA HIS A 176 13.97 5.34 26.47
C HIS A 176 12.84 4.32 26.49
N ARG A 177 12.20 4.20 27.66
CA ARG A 177 10.94 3.48 27.85
C ARG A 177 9.86 4.30 27.13
N TRP A 178 9.21 3.70 26.14
CA TRP A 178 8.03 4.27 25.49
C TRP A 178 6.90 4.36 26.53
N HIS A 179 6.33 5.56 26.74
CA HIS A 179 5.18 5.79 27.61
C HIS A 179 4.05 6.46 26.78
N PRO A 180 2.80 5.96 26.83
CA PRO A 180 1.78 6.32 25.87
C PRO A 180 0.84 7.44 26.35
N ASP A 181 1.31 8.44 27.09
CA ASP A 181 0.44 9.57 27.43
C ASP A 181 1.22 10.85 27.75
N ARG A 182 1.06 11.87 26.89
CA ARG A 182 0.98 13.30 27.25
C ARG A 182 0.87 14.17 25.99
N ARG A 183 -0.19 14.98 25.95
CA ARG A 183 -0.49 15.97 24.92
C ARG A 183 0.36 17.25 25.10
N ARG A 184 0.73 17.86 23.95
CA ARG A 184 1.18 19.26 23.68
C ARG A 184 2.69 19.58 23.82
N PRO A 185 3.18 20.73 23.27
CA PRO A 185 3.31 21.05 21.83
C PRO A 185 4.73 21.54 21.45
N GLY A 186 5.10 21.40 20.17
CA GLY A 186 6.14 22.17 19.45
C GLY A 186 7.52 22.40 20.10
N ILE A 187 8.55 21.66 19.65
CA ILE A 187 9.79 22.13 18.98
C ILE A 187 10.79 20.96 18.88
N SER A 188 11.51 20.97 17.76
CA SER A 188 12.46 19.99 17.22
C SER A 188 13.41 19.29 18.19
N CYS A 189 13.48 17.97 18.08
CA CYS A 189 14.62 17.17 18.55
C CYS A 189 15.29 16.53 17.33
N GLY A 190 16.51 17.01 17.03
CA GLY A 190 17.39 16.42 16.03
C GLY A 190 17.89 15.05 16.45
N GLN A 191 18.28 14.25 15.45
CA GLN A 191 18.61 12.82 15.53
C GLN A 191 17.42 11.89 15.75
N SER A 192 16.49 11.90 14.80
CA SER A 192 15.46 10.87 14.68
C SER A 192 15.71 10.02 13.43
N CYS A 193 15.82 8.72 13.66
CA CYS A 193 15.73 7.69 12.63
C CYS A 193 14.33 7.84 12.00
N ASN A 194 14.26 8.47 10.83
CA ASN A 194 13.00 8.83 10.21
C ASN A 194 12.50 7.63 9.39
N THR A 195 11.87 6.65 10.06
CA THR A 195 11.02 5.67 9.37
C THR A 195 9.76 6.40 8.92
N SER A 196 9.86 7.19 7.85
CA SER A 196 8.69 7.83 7.27
C SER A 196 7.97 6.84 6.36
N ILE A 197 6.95 6.16 6.89
CA ILE A 197 5.93 5.53 6.04
C ILE A 197 5.07 6.66 5.47
N ARG A 198 5.52 7.29 4.39
CA ARG A 198 4.73 8.33 3.72
C ARG A 198 3.54 7.67 3.03
N HIS A 199 2.35 7.93 3.55
CA HIS A 199 1.09 7.61 2.88
C HIS A 199 0.87 8.67 1.80
N GLY A 200 1.51 8.48 0.64
CA GLY A 200 1.26 9.30 -0.54
C GLY A 200 -0.01 8.86 -1.24
N THR A 201 -0.87 9.81 -1.61
CA THR A 201 -2.08 9.66 -2.44
C THR A 201 -1.81 9.16 -3.87
N ARG A 202 -0.58 8.77 -4.18
CA ARG A 202 -0.15 8.18 -5.46
C ARG A 202 0.54 6.84 -5.23
N GLY A 203 -0.24 5.83 -4.86
CA GLY A 203 -0.10 4.42 -5.29
C GLY A 203 1.22 3.63 -5.17
N ILE A 204 2.34 4.19 -4.71
CA ILE A 204 3.64 3.52 -4.62
C ILE A 204 4.20 3.76 -3.21
N VAL A 205 3.96 2.82 -2.30
CA VAL A 205 4.61 2.82 -0.99
C VAL A 205 5.95 2.13 -1.14
N HIS A 206 7.02 2.91 -1.34
CA HIS A 206 8.38 2.43 -1.10
C HIS A 206 8.62 2.48 0.41
N ALA A 207 8.66 1.32 1.08
CA ALA A 207 9.26 1.27 2.40
C ALA A 207 10.77 1.46 2.22
N VAL A 208 11.26 2.67 2.50
CA VAL A 208 12.67 3.06 2.41
C VAL A 208 13.31 2.89 3.78
N VAL A 209 14.20 1.91 3.93
CA VAL A 209 15.03 1.76 5.13
C VAL A 209 16.44 2.19 4.79
N ARG A 210 16.99 3.19 5.49
CA ARG A 210 18.35 3.67 5.27
C ARG A 210 19.33 2.97 6.22
N ARG A 211 20.36 2.33 5.67
CA ARG A 211 21.49 1.86 6.47
C ARG A 211 22.36 3.07 6.84
N ASN A 212 22.70 3.22 8.13
CA ASN A 212 23.66 4.25 8.55
C ASN A 212 25.07 3.80 8.14
N ARG A 213 25.49 4.07 6.90
CA ARG A 213 26.90 3.97 6.51
C ARG A 213 27.58 5.32 6.74
N PRO A 214 28.87 5.37 7.15
CA PRO A 214 29.65 6.60 7.06
C PRO A 214 29.65 7.07 5.60
N ALA A 215 29.54 8.39 5.38
CA ALA A 215 29.46 8.97 4.04
C ALA A 215 30.66 8.51 3.18
N PRO A 216 30.45 8.16 1.91
CA PRO A 216 31.57 7.85 1.02
C PRO A 216 32.44 9.09 0.80
N ASP A 217 33.75 8.86 0.69
CA ASP A 217 34.77 9.89 0.44
C ASP A 217 34.40 10.69 -0.82
N ARG A 218 34.40 12.03 -0.69
CA ARG A 218 33.91 13.00 -1.70
C ARG A 218 34.80 13.09 -2.95
N ARG A 219 35.71 12.15 -3.20
CA ARG A 219 36.74 12.26 -4.24
C ARG A 219 36.38 11.68 -5.61
N HIS A 220 35.20 11.08 -5.80
CA HIS A 220 34.84 10.43 -7.09
C HIS A 220 33.46 10.75 -7.69
N LEU A 221 32.84 11.89 -7.35
CA LEU A 221 31.62 12.34 -8.03
C LEU A 221 31.91 13.48 -9.02
N GLY A 222 32.47 13.11 -10.18
CA GLY A 222 32.38 13.90 -11.39
C GLY A 222 30.91 13.95 -11.83
N TRP A 223 30.40 15.17 -12.00
CA TRP A 223 28.98 15.49 -12.06
C TRP A 223 28.29 14.98 -13.33
N ILE A 224 27.22 14.18 -13.18
CA ILE A 224 26.11 14.16 -14.13
C ILE A 224 25.30 15.44 -13.86
N ARG A 225 25.46 16.46 -14.72
CA ARG A 225 24.57 17.62 -14.77
C ARG A 225 23.21 17.16 -15.29
N ALA A 226 22.21 17.05 -14.41
CA ALA A 226 20.81 17.08 -14.83
C ALA A 226 20.47 18.52 -15.26
N GLY A 227 20.02 18.68 -16.50
CA GLY A 227 19.76 19.96 -17.14
C GLY A 227 18.73 20.82 -16.41
N HIS A 228 18.99 22.12 -16.43
CA HIS A 228 18.00 23.17 -16.21
C HIS A 228 16.85 23.01 -17.21
N PHE A 229 15.61 22.99 -16.71
CA PHE A 229 14.44 23.42 -17.47
C PHE A 229 13.83 24.63 -16.74
N PRO A 230 13.64 25.78 -17.41
CA PRO A 230 13.11 26.99 -16.78
C PRO A 230 11.60 26.87 -16.53
N ALA A 231 11.18 27.38 -15.37
CA ALA A 231 9.78 27.64 -15.07
C ALA A 231 9.35 28.93 -15.77
N SER A 232 8.34 28.85 -16.64
CA SER A 232 7.58 30.01 -17.10
C SER A 232 6.13 29.63 -17.40
N CYS A 233 5.24 29.85 -16.43
CA CYS A 233 3.82 30.09 -16.71
C CYS A 233 3.55 31.55 -16.37
N GLN A 234 3.57 32.39 -17.41
CA GLN A 234 3.07 33.75 -17.35
C GLN A 234 1.55 33.76 -17.23
N HIS A 235 1.06 34.76 -16.48
CA HIS A 235 -0.34 35.13 -16.40
C HIS A 235 -0.86 35.63 -17.75
N GLY A 236 -2.12 35.33 -18.06
CA GLY A 236 -2.87 35.92 -19.15
C GLY A 236 -4.36 35.87 -18.83
N ARG A 237 -5.00 37.03 -18.96
CA ARG A 237 -6.41 37.32 -18.66
C ARG A 237 -7.37 36.62 -19.61
#